data_AF-A0A7J3ZJW7-F1
#
_entry.id   AF-A0A7J3ZJW7-F1
#
_cell.length_a   1.000
_cell.length_b   1.000
_cell.length_c   1.000
_cell.angle_alpha   90.00
_cell.angle_beta   90.00
_cell.angle_gamma   90.00
#
_symmetry.space_group_name_H-M   'P 1'
#
loop_
_entity.id
_entity.type
_entity.pdbx_description
1 polymer ?
#
loop_
_entity_poly.entity_id
_entity_poly.type
_entity_poly.pdbx_seq_one_letter_code
_entity_poly.pdbx_strand_id
1 'polypeptide(L)' 'MQKWVQKMVRSARQYYKLCPYFDKKTLQCFLKLGGKCDRDGRFDTCHVFVEFLQSKYVEYKSKKRVLPMDFLDVTV' A
#
# COMPACT_ATOMS: atom_id res chain seq x y z
N MET A 1 -2.68 4.21 -14.48
CA MET A 1 -2.69 4.11 -13.00
C MET A 1 -4.08 4.51 -12.50
N GLN A 2 -4.76 3.67 -11.71
CA GLN A 2 -6.14 3.92 -11.27
C GLN A 2 -6.20 5.15 -10.32
N LYS A 3 -7.22 6.01 -10.49
CA LYS A 3 -7.38 7.24 -9.67
C LYS A 3 -7.47 6.95 -8.17
N TRP A 4 -8.15 5.86 -7.79
CA TRP A 4 -8.28 5.44 -6.39
C TRP A 4 -6.93 5.07 -5.77
N VAL A 5 -6.09 4.32 -6.49
CA VAL A 5 -4.75 3.94 -6.01
C VAL A 5 -3.88 5.17 -5.76
N GLN A 6 -3.87 6.15 -6.66
CA GLN A 6 -3.15 7.41 -6.43
C GLN A 6 -3.66 8.15 -5.19
N LYS A 7 -4.98 8.16 -4.98
CA LYS A 7 -5.59 8.76 -3.79
C LYS A 7 -5.14 8.04 -2.51
N MET A 8 -5.11 6.71 -2.51
CA MET A 8 -4.66 5.93 -1.35
C MET A 8 -3.17 6.16 -1.04
N VAL A 9 -2.31 6.24 -2.05
CA VAL A 9 -0.89 6.60 -1.84
C VAL A 9 -0.77 7.98 -1.19
N ARG A 10 -1.54 8.98 -1.66
CA ARG A 10 -1.54 10.32 -1.07
C ARG A 10 -2.07 10.35 0.36
N SER A 11 -3.15 9.61 0.65
CA SER A 11 -3.69 9.48 2.00
C SER A 11 -2.67 8.79 2.93
N ALA A 12 -2.02 7.71 2.49
CA ALA A 12 -0.97 7.04 3.27
C ALA A 12 0.18 7.98 3.68
N ARG A 13 0.56 8.95 2.83
CA ARG A 13 1.58 10.00 3.16
C ARG A 13 1.18 10.89 4.33
N GLN A 14 -0.10 11.11 4.54
CA GLN A 14 -0.58 11.95 5.64
C GLN A 14 -0.33 11.28 6.99
N TYR A 15 -0.39 9.96 7.03
CA TYR A 15 -0.27 9.17 8.27
C TYR A 15 1.13 8.61 8.49
N TYR A 16 1.81 8.18 7.42
CA TYR A 16 3.05 7.44 7.52
C TYR A 16 4.18 8.13 6.77
N LYS A 17 5.31 8.37 7.47
CA LYS A 17 6.56 8.85 6.86
C LYS A 17 7.32 7.75 6.10
N LEU A 18 7.07 6.49 6.45
CA LEU A 18 7.66 5.29 5.86
C LEU A 18 6.57 4.23 5.67
N CYS A 19 6.82 3.27 4.79
CA CYS A 19 5.86 2.24 4.44
C CYS A 19 5.43 1.48 5.69
N PRO A 20 4.12 1.38 5.98
CA PRO A 20 3.64 0.66 7.16
C PRO A 20 3.98 -0.83 7.12
N TYR A 21 4.34 -1.37 5.95
CA TYR A 21 4.72 -2.76 5.73
C TYR A 21 6.23 -2.98 5.62
N PHE A 22 7.04 -1.99 6.01
CA PHE A 22 8.49 -2.11 6.01
C PHE A 22 9.02 -2.34 7.42
N ASP A 23 9.78 -3.42 7.60
CA ASP A 23 10.51 -3.64 8.84
C ASP A 23 11.91 -3.01 8.74
N LYS A 24 12.17 -2.02 9.59
CA LYS A 24 13.48 -1.38 9.69
C LYS A 24 14.56 -2.29 10.27
N LYS A 25 14.20 -3.26 11.10
CA LYS A 25 15.17 -4.14 11.78
C LYS A 25 15.77 -5.15 10.82
N THR A 26 14.91 -5.75 9.99
CA THR A 26 15.29 -6.81 9.04
C THR A 26 15.44 -6.31 7.61
N LEU A 27 15.05 -5.05 7.34
CA LEU A 27 14.97 -4.44 6.01
C LEU A 27 14.02 -5.19 5.04
N GLN A 28 13.03 -5.88 5.59
CA GLN A 28 12.08 -6.71 4.83
C GLN A 28 10.80 -5.96 4.47
N CYS A 29 10.18 -6.38 3.38
CA CYS A 29 8.86 -5.92 2.94
C CYS A 29 7.80 -6.99 3.25
N PHE A 30 6.87 -6.70 4.17
CA PHE A 30 5.80 -7.63 4.54
C PHE A 30 4.78 -7.86 3.43
N LEU A 31 4.66 -6.92 2.48
CA LEU A 31 3.83 -7.11 1.28
C LEU A 31 4.40 -8.16 0.31
N LYS A 32 5.68 -8.49 0.44
CA LYS A 32 6.38 -9.39 -0.47
C LYS A 32 6.99 -10.56 0.29
N LEU A 33 6.20 -11.38 0.98
CA LEU A 33 6.58 -12.68 1.58
C LEU A 33 8.05 -12.79 2.08
N GLY A 34 8.59 -11.76 2.75
CA GLY A 34 9.97 -11.74 3.29
C GLY A 34 11.09 -11.26 2.36
N GLY A 35 10.79 -10.71 1.19
CA GLY A 35 11.77 -10.08 0.29
C GLY A 35 12.35 -8.78 0.84
N LYS A 36 13.61 -8.50 0.52
CA LYS A 36 14.29 -7.25 0.90
C LYS A 36 13.57 -6.05 0.26
N CYS A 37 13.40 -4.97 1.02
CA CYS A 37 12.77 -3.76 0.51
C CYS A 37 13.79 -2.94 -0.29
N ASP A 38 13.62 -2.86 -1.61
CA ASP A 38 14.55 -2.12 -2.50
C ASP A 38 14.49 -0.59 -2.35
N ARG A 39 13.61 -0.07 -1.49
CA ARG A 39 13.30 1.36 -1.37
C ARG A 39 13.49 1.91 0.04
N ASP A 40 14.14 1.17 0.93
CA ASP A 40 14.38 1.55 2.33
C ASP A 40 13.10 2.03 3.05
N GLY A 41 11.98 1.36 2.74
CA GLY A 41 10.67 1.71 3.29
C GLY A 41 10.00 2.92 2.66
N ARG A 42 10.49 3.53 1.58
CA ARG A 42 9.72 4.56 0.86
C ARG A 42 8.62 3.91 0.01
N PHE A 43 7.37 4.37 0.17
CA PHE A 43 6.22 3.80 -0.55
C PHE A 43 5.75 4.63 -1.77
N ASP A 44 6.19 5.88 -1.88
CA ASP A 44 5.74 6.84 -2.91
C ASP A 44 5.95 6.41 -4.35
N THR A 45 7.00 5.64 -4.59
CA THR A 45 7.36 5.07 -5.90
C THR A 45 7.56 3.55 -5.80
N CYS A 46 7.06 2.94 -4.73
CA CYS A 46 7.20 1.51 -4.51
C CYS A 46 6.17 0.75 -5.34
N HIS A 47 6.65 -0.03 -6.30
CA HIS A 47 5.78 -0.84 -7.16
C HIS A 47 4.96 -1.84 -6.35
N VAL A 48 5.58 -2.51 -5.37
CA VAL A 48 4.92 -3.49 -4.48
C VAL A 48 3.74 -2.88 -3.72
N PHE A 49 3.91 -1.66 -3.20
CA PHE A 49 2.83 -0.97 -2.49
C PHE A 49 1.68 -0.59 -3.43
N VAL A 50 2.00 -0.15 -4.65
CA VAL A 50 1.02 0.16 -5.68
C VAL A 50 0.27 -1.10 -6.14
N GLU A 51 0.96 -2.22 -6.34
CA GLU A 51 0.37 -3.52 -6.68
C GLU A 51 -0.56 -4.02 -5.57
N PHE A 52 -0.16 -3.90 -4.31
CA PHE A 52 -1.02 -4.22 -3.16
C PHE A 52 -2.33 -3.42 -3.21
N LEU A 53 -2.25 -2.11 -3.42
CA LEU A 53 -3.44 -1.26 -3.55
C LEU A 53 -4.28 -1.63 -4.76
N GLN A 54 -3.67 -1.99 -5.89
CA GLN A 54 -4.41 -2.47 -7.06
C GLN A 54 -5.15 -3.78 -6.77
N SER A 55 -4.51 -4.72 -6.08
CA SER A 55 -5.13 -5.98 -5.66
C SER A 55 -6.33 -5.72 -4.75
N LYS A 56 -6.18 -4.85 -3.74
CA LYS A 56 -7.30 -4.44 -2.86
C LYS A 56 -8.42 -3.75 -3.63
N TYR A 57 -8.09 -2.90 -4.60
CA TYR A 57 -9.11 -2.27 -5.47
C TYR A 57 -9.94 -3.31 -6.23
N VAL A 58 -9.27 -4.32 -6.82
CA VAL A 58 -9.93 -5.42 -7.52
C VAL A 58 -10.78 -6.25 -6.55
N GLU A 59 -10.29 -6.50 -5.33
CA GLU A 59 -11.03 -7.20 -4.29
C GLU A 59 -12.30 -6.45 -3.86
N TYR A 60 -12.23 -5.13 -3.62
CA TYR A 60 -13.40 -4.34 -3.27
C TYR A 60 -14.42 -4.30 -4.41
N LYS A 61 -13.94 -4.14 -5.66
CA LYS A 61 -14.79 -4.16 -6.85
C LYS A 61 -15.49 -5.50 -7.05
N SER A 62 -14.77 -6.62 -6.92
CA SER A 62 -15.36 -7.95 -7.10
C SER A 62 -16.39 -8.27 -6.01
N LYS A 63 -16.13 -7.84 -4.77
CA LYS A 63 -17.05 -7.96 -3.64
C LYS A 63 -18.17 -6.91 -3.61
N LYS A 64 -18.26 -6.03 -4.61
CA LYS A 64 -19.21 -4.88 -4.68
C LYS A 64 -19.20 -4.01 -3.42
N ARG A 65 -18.05 -3.92 -2.73
CA ARG A 65 -17.88 -3.08 -1.54
C ARG A 65 -17.61 -1.64 -1.94
N VAL A 66 -17.98 -0.71 -1.06
CA VAL A 66 -17.64 0.70 -1.21
C VAL A 66 -16.13 0.85 -1.11
N LEU A 67 -15.56 1.63 -2.02
CA LEU A 67 -14.12 1.92 -2.01
C LEU A 67 -13.79 2.86 -0.86
N PRO A 68 -12.83 2.49 0.02
CA PRO A 68 -12.36 3.37 1.08
C PRO A 68 -11.92 4.74 0.57
N MET A 69 -12.15 5.78 1.37
CA MET A 69 -11.73 7.14 1.02
C MET A 69 -10.41 7.51 1.68
N ASP A 70 -10.07 6.84 2.77
CA ASP A 70 -8.82 6.94 3.50
C ASP A 70 -8.01 5.63 3.40
N PHE A 71 -6.68 5.74 3.49
CA PHE A 71 -5.80 4.58 3.56
C PHE A 71 -5.96 3.81 4.88
N LEU A 72 -6.27 4.47 5.99
CA LEU A 72 -6.50 3.79 7.28
C LEU A 72 -7.71 2.85 7.24
N ASP A 73 -8.67 3.13 6.36
CA ASP A 73 -9.85 2.29 6.13
C ASP A 73 -9.53 1.09 5.21
N VAL A 74 -8.34 1.05 4.60
CA VAL A 74 -7.89 -0.08 3.78
C VAL A 74 -7.41 -1.18 4.70
N THR A 75 -8.32 -2.10 5.00
CA THR A 75 -8.04 -3.30 5.78
C THR A 75 -7.07 -4.24 5.05
N VAL A 76 -5.96 -4.56 5.73
CA VAL A 76 -4.97 -5.58 5.33
C VAL A 76 -5.62 -6.95 5.31
#